data_AF-A0A8S3RK15-F1
#
_entry.id   AF-A0A8S3RK15-F1
#
_cell.length_a   1.000
_cell.length_b   1.000
_cell.length_c   1.000
_cell.angle_alpha   90.00
_cell.angle_beta   90.00
_cell.angle_gamma   90.00
#
_symmetry.space_group_name_H-M   'P 1'
#
loop_
_entity.id
_entity.type
_entity.pdbx_description
1 polymer ?
#
loop_
_entity_poly.entity_id
_entity_poly.type
_entity_poly.pdbx_seq_one_letter_code
_entity_poly.pdbx_strand_id
1 'polypeptide(L)'
;MDEACVYGRYDIVNFLLKNVDSKLLDTKLVLEKACGYGWKDIINWSFDNSKDTSFDLNECMLEACLQGRLEIIEILFSKYGAKHFDADKLIDKLCINCGNAGVMEFLIENFDLAQSHKDIIIKNACKHSWSGIVRLVLDMCKHNKNIMEDAMKNACNSGVNEIVEMLLDHVDVNFLAVQTAMIISCQKGWEEIVSLLLERVDNSLFDFTSAMKEACRGGEPDIVELLIPKVDRRHFNFDTAIEEACKSHLNENLVLTLLCDINHSTIDIEGMYKEHVKMDG
;
A
#
# COMPACT_ATOMS: atom_id res chain seq x y z
N MET A 1 -21.49 -8.20 -29.15
CA MET A 1 -20.24 -7.60 -29.68
C MET A 1 -19.24 -7.50 -28.54
N ASP A 2 -19.66 -6.87 -27.45
CA ASP A 2 -19.02 -6.82 -26.15
C ASP A 2 -18.45 -8.14 -25.66
N GLU A 3 -19.24 -9.21 -25.60
CA GLU A 3 -18.79 -10.51 -25.12
C GLU A 3 -17.68 -11.07 -26.02
N ALA A 4 -17.81 -10.90 -27.34
CA ALA A 4 -16.77 -11.32 -28.27
C ALA A 4 -15.45 -10.56 -28.01
N CYS A 5 -15.52 -9.27 -27.61
CA CYS A 5 -14.36 -8.48 -27.23
C CYS A 5 -13.80 -8.89 -25.87
N VAL A 6 -14.65 -9.15 -24.87
CA VAL A 6 -14.23 -9.68 -23.56
C VAL A 6 -13.44 -10.98 -23.74
N TYR A 7 -13.93 -11.87 -24.61
CA TYR A 7 -13.30 -13.18 -24.86
C TYR A 7 -12.26 -13.19 -26.00
N GLY A 8 -11.86 -12.02 -26.53
CA GLY A 8 -10.81 -11.92 -27.56
C GLY A 8 -11.14 -12.64 -28.87
N ARG A 9 -12.42 -12.82 -29.18
CA ARG A 9 -12.87 -13.56 -30.37
C ARG A 9 -12.80 -12.68 -31.59
N TYR A 10 -11.59 -12.40 -32.06
CA TYR A 10 -11.32 -11.55 -33.22
C TYR A 10 -12.16 -11.94 -34.44
N ASP A 11 -12.29 -13.23 -34.75
CA ASP A 11 -13.08 -13.70 -35.88
C ASP A 11 -14.56 -13.31 -35.77
N ILE A 12 -15.12 -13.40 -34.56
CA ILE A 12 -16.51 -13.02 -34.28
C ILE A 12 -16.65 -11.50 -34.32
N VAL A 13 -15.70 -10.78 -33.72
CA VAL A 13 -15.64 -9.32 -33.76
C VAL A 13 -15.60 -8.82 -35.22
N ASN A 14 -14.68 -9.34 -36.03
CA ASN A 14 -14.56 -9.02 -37.45
C ASN A 14 -15.80 -9.41 -38.25
N PHE A 15 -16.41 -10.58 -37.96
CA PHE A 15 -17.66 -10.99 -38.57
C PHE A 15 -18.80 -10.02 -38.25
N LEU A 16 -18.99 -9.65 -36.98
CA LEU A 16 -20.03 -8.72 -36.55
C LEU A 16 -19.82 -7.34 -37.19
N LEU A 17 -18.59 -6.83 -37.20
CA LEU A 17 -18.28 -5.52 -37.77
C LEU A 17 -18.47 -5.44 -39.29
N LYS A 18 -18.31 -6.55 -40.02
CA LYS A 18 -18.56 -6.62 -41.47
C LYS A 18 -20.03 -6.76 -41.84
N ASN A 19 -20.84 -7.33 -40.94
CA ASN A 19 -22.20 -7.77 -41.27
C ASN A 19 -23.30 -7.04 -40.48
N VAL A 20 -22.95 -6.22 -39.49
CA VAL A 20 -23.90 -5.46 -38.66
C VAL A 20 -23.66 -3.97 -38.88
N ASP A 21 -24.74 -3.19 -38.96
CA ASP A 21 -24.65 -1.73 -39.06
C ASP A 21 -23.84 -1.18 -37.89
N SER A 22 -22.76 -0.45 -38.21
CA SER A 22 -21.89 0.24 -37.25
C SER A 22 -22.63 1.09 -36.22
N LYS A 23 -23.82 1.63 -36.55
CA LYS A 23 -24.65 2.42 -35.61
C LYS A 23 -25.32 1.57 -34.53
N LEU A 24 -25.40 0.26 -34.72
CA LEU A 24 -25.95 -0.70 -33.77
C LEU A 24 -24.85 -1.31 -32.87
N LEU A 25 -23.59 -1.03 -33.16
CA LEU A 25 -22.44 -1.50 -32.40
C LEU A 25 -21.91 -0.35 -31.55
N ASP A 26 -21.88 -0.55 -30.23
CA ASP A 26 -21.17 0.37 -29.34
C ASP A 26 -19.65 0.20 -29.52
N THR A 27 -19.13 0.82 -30.58
CA THR A 27 -17.71 0.72 -30.96
C THR A 27 -16.78 1.39 -29.95
N LYS A 28 -17.29 2.29 -29.11
CA LYS A 28 -16.54 2.92 -28.01
C LYS A 28 -16.22 1.88 -26.93
N LEU A 29 -17.25 1.20 -26.43
CA LEU A 29 -17.11 0.16 -25.40
C LEU A 29 -16.27 -1.04 -25.87
N VAL A 30 -16.30 -1.34 -27.17
CA VAL A 30 -15.48 -2.37 -27.79
C VAL A 30 -13.98 -2.06 -27.66
N LEU A 31 -13.57 -0.84 -27.98
CA LEU A 31 -12.15 -0.46 -27.94
C LEU A 31 -11.65 -0.40 -26.49
N GLU A 32 -12.43 0.16 -25.57
CA GLU A 32 -12.11 0.21 -24.14
C GLU A 32 -11.87 -1.19 -23.58
N LYS A 33 -12.80 -2.13 -23.84
CA LYS A 33 -12.64 -3.53 -23.43
C LYS A 33 -11.42 -4.17 -24.10
N ALA A 34 -11.24 -3.98 -25.40
CA ALA A 34 -10.07 -4.52 -26.10
C ALA A 34 -8.75 -4.02 -25.50
N CYS A 35 -8.69 -2.75 -25.08
CA CYS A 35 -7.55 -2.16 -24.40
C CYS A 35 -7.29 -2.81 -23.04
N GLY A 36 -8.30 -2.97 -22.19
CA GLY A 36 -8.15 -3.64 -20.89
C GLY A 36 -7.76 -5.13 -21.00
N TYR A 37 -8.32 -5.86 -21.97
CA TYR A 37 -8.02 -7.28 -22.15
C TYR A 37 -6.75 -7.55 -22.99
N GLY A 38 -6.18 -6.55 -23.65
CA GLY A 38 -4.95 -6.71 -24.43
C GLY A 38 -5.14 -7.21 -25.86
N TRP A 39 -6.31 -7.02 -26.46
CA TRP A 39 -6.63 -7.56 -27.79
C TRP A 39 -6.13 -6.67 -28.92
N LYS A 40 -4.82 -6.74 -29.18
CA LYS A 40 -4.11 -5.94 -30.20
C LYS A 40 -4.76 -5.97 -31.58
N ASP A 41 -5.24 -7.12 -32.05
CA ASP A 41 -5.85 -7.23 -33.38
C ASP A 41 -7.16 -6.44 -33.49
N ILE A 42 -7.95 -6.42 -32.41
CA ILE A 42 -9.19 -5.64 -32.33
C ILE A 42 -8.86 -4.14 -32.28
N ILE A 43 -7.83 -3.76 -31.53
CA ILE A 43 -7.36 -2.37 -31.42
C ILE A 43 -6.87 -1.86 -32.78
N ASN A 44 -5.97 -2.60 -33.45
CA ASN A 44 -5.45 -2.25 -34.77
C ASN A 44 -6.56 -2.19 -35.81
N TRP A 45 -7.49 -3.14 -35.78
CA TRP A 45 -8.66 -3.09 -36.66
C TRP A 45 -9.49 -1.82 -36.42
N SER A 46 -9.77 -1.48 -35.16
CA SER A 46 -10.55 -0.29 -34.80
C SER A 46 -9.89 0.97 -35.36
N PHE A 47 -8.58 1.05 -35.18
CA PHE A 47 -7.70 2.11 -35.67
C PHE A 47 -7.66 2.31 -37.18
N ASP A 48 -7.78 1.22 -37.95
CA ASP A 48 -7.77 1.27 -39.43
C ASP A 48 -9.15 1.61 -40.00
N ASN A 49 -10.22 1.35 -39.24
CA ASN A 49 -11.61 1.43 -39.72
C ASN A 49 -12.43 2.57 -39.10
N SER A 50 -11.98 3.19 -38.01
CA SER A 50 -12.65 4.33 -37.38
C SER A 50 -12.49 5.59 -38.24
N LYS A 51 -13.45 5.86 -39.13
CA LYS A 51 -13.52 7.13 -39.87
C LYS A 51 -13.97 8.31 -38.99
N ASP A 52 -14.54 8.03 -37.83
CA ASP A 52 -14.99 9.01 -36.82
C ASP A 52 -14.16 8.85 -35.54
N THR A 53 -13.38 9.89 -35.21
CA THR A 53 -12.47 9.96 -34.07
C THR A 53 -13.21 10.37 -32.79
N SER A 54 -14.19 9.58 -32.33
CA SER A 54 -14.89 9.83 -31.06
C SER A 54 -14.74 8.71 -30.03
N PHE A 55 -13.69 7.89 -30.12
CA PHE A 55 -13.33 6.99 -29.01
C PHE A 55 -12.70 7.78 -27.88
N ASP A 56 -13.00 7.38 -26.64
CA ASP A 56 -12.44 7.99 -25.44
C ASP A 56 -11.05 7.41 -25.19
N LEU A 57 -10.05 8.06 -25.78
CA LEU A 57 -8.65 7.65 -25.65
C LEU A 57 -8.19 7.59 -24.19
N ASN A 58 -8.70 8.49 -23.35
CA ASN A 58 -8.37 8.49 -21.93
C ASN A 58 -8.91 7.24 -21.24
N GLU A 59 -10.14 6.84 -21.54
CA GLU A 59 -10.72 5.61 -20.99
C GLU A 59 -9.99 4.37 -21.51
N CYS A 60 -9.62 4.33 -22.79
CA CYS A 60 -8.84 3.24 -23.38
C CYS A 60 -7.46 3.09 -22.71
N MET A 61 -6.74 4.22 -22.53
CA MET A 61 -5.45 4.23 -21.84
C MET A 61 -5.61 3.84 -20.38
N LEU A 62 -6.66 4.33 -19.70
CA LEU A 62 -6.94 4.01 -18.31
C LEU A 62 -7.16 2.52 -18.10
N GLU A 63 -8.01 1.89 -18.92
CA GLU A 63 -8.28 0.45 -18.84
C GLU A 63 -7.01 -0.38 -19.12
N ALA A 64 -6.22 0.01 -20.12
CA ALA A 64 -4.93 -0.65 -20.39
C ALA A 64 -3.98 -0.53 -19.18
N CYS A 65 -3.89 0.64 -18.55
CA CYS A 65 -3.09 0.89 -17.36
C CYS A 65 -3.57 0.10 -16.13
N LEU A 66 -4.88 0.06 -15.87
CA LEU A 66 -5.47 -0.66 -14.74
C LEU A 66 -5.21 -2.17 -14.86
N GLN A 67 -5.25 -2.71 -16.07
CA GLN A 67 -5.02 -4.13 -16.35
C GLN A 67 -3.56 -4.48 -16.60
N GLY A 68 -2.63 -3.51 -16.50
CA GLY A 68 -1.19 -3.74 -16.69
C GLY A 68 -0.78 -4.11 -18.12
N ARG A 69 -1.53 -3.67 -19.13
CA ARG A 69 -1.30 -4.01 -20.55
C ARG A 69 -0.25 -3.09 -21.19
N LEU A 70 1.02 -3.24 -20.81
CA LEU A 70 2.13 -2.41 -21.30
C LEU A 70 2.20 -2.33 -22.84
N GLU A 71 2.07 -3.46 -23.54
CA GLU A 71 2.08 -3.45 -25.01
C GLU A 71 0.97 -2.56 -25.59
N ILE A 72 -0.22 -2.56 -24.99
CA ILE A 72 -1.32 -1.70 -25.45
C ILE A 72 -1.08 -0.23 -25.12
N ILE A 73 -0.53 0.05 -23.94
CA ILE A 73 -0.14 1.41 -23.52
C ILE A 73 0.85 1.99 -24.53
N GLU A 74 1.88 1.21 -24.91
CA GLU A 74 2.88 1.60 -25.92
C GLU A 74 2.25 1.82 -27.30
N ILE A 75 1.33 0.95 -27.73
CA ILE A 75 0.60 1.12 -29.00
C ILE A 75 -0.23 2.40 -29.01
N LEU A 76 -0.98 2.67 -27.94
CA LEU A 76 -1.79 3.89 -27.80
C LEU A 76 -0.89 5.13 -27.78
N PHE A 77 0.18 5.09 -27.00
CA PHE A 77 1.10 6.21 -26.86
C PHE A 77 1.87 6.50 -28.14
N SER A 78 2.40 5.48 -28.83
CA SER A 78 3.12 5.66 -30.09
C SER A 78 2.25 6.23 -31.21
N LYS A 79 0.94 5.92 -31.22
CA LYS A 79 0.02 6.39 -32.24
C LYS A 79 -0.44 7.84 -32.02
N TYR A 80 -0.76 8.21 -30.78
CA TYR A 80 -1.36 9.52 -30.48
C TYR A 80 -0.39 10.50 -29.80
N GLY A 81 0.54 9.99 -28.98
CA GLY A 81 1.48 10.79 -28.19
C GLY A 81 0.87 11.39 -26.91
N ALA A 82 1.73 11.85 -26.00
CA ALA A 82 1.36 12.27 -24.64
C ALA A 82 0.25 13.34 -24.59
N LYS A 83 0.28 14.34 -25.49
CA LYS A 83 -0.66 15.48 -25.50
C LYS A 83 -2.14 15.11 -25.67
N HIS A 84 -2.43 13.88 -26.10
CA HIS A 84 -3.78 13.38 -26.30
C HIS A 84 -4.35 12.67 -25.06
N PHE A 85 -3.54 12.50 -24.02
CA PHE A 85 -3.95 11.87 -22.77
C PHE A 85 -3.93 12.89 -21.64
N ASP A 86 -4.96 12.82 -20.80
CA ASP A 86 -5.07 13.56 -19.56
C ASP A 86 -4.31 12.81 -18.47
N ALA A 87 -3.04 13.18 -18.28
CA ALA A 87 -2.14 12.54 -17.32
C ALA A 87 -2.68 12.64 -15.88
N ASP A 88 -3.29 13.77 -15.53
CA ASP A 88 -3.79 14.03 -14.19
C ASP A 88 -4.95 13.07 -13.87
N LYS A 89 -5.93 12.97 -14.79
CA LYS A 89 -7.05 12.03 -14.65
C LYS A 89 -6.58 10.56 -14.59
N LEU A 90 -5.57 10.20 -15.38
CA LEU A 90 -4.99 8.86 -15.35
C LEU A 90 -4.35 8.56 -14.00
N ILE A 91 -3.47 9.44 -13.51
CA ILE A 91 -2.75 9.23 -12.25
C ILE A 91 -3.70 9.22 -11.05
N ASP A 92 -4.68 10.12 -10.99
CA ASP A 92 -5.67 10.16 -9.91
C ASP A 92 -6.38 8.82 -9.72
N LYS A 93 -6.64 8.10 -10.82
CA LYS A 93 -7.25 6.78 -10.76
C LYS A 93 -6.24 5.68 -10.48
N LEU A 94 -5.07 5.73 -11.11
CA LEU A 94 -4.08 4.64 -11.06
C LEU A 94 -3.32 4.58 -9.74
N CYS A 95 -3.03 5.73 -9.11
CA CYS A 95 -2.28 5.76 -7.85
C CYS A 95 -3.00 5.03 -6.69
N ILE A 96 -4.30 4.74 -6.83
CA ILE A 96 -5.10 3.99 -5.84
C ILE A 96 -5.37 2.55 -6.29
N ASN A 97 -5.44 2.31 -7.60
CA ASN A 97 -5.97 1.05 -8.15
C ASN A 97 -4.93 0.19 -8.89
N CYS A 98 -3.73 0.69 -9.15
CA CYS A 98 -2.72 0.00 -9.94
C CYS A 98 -1.36 -0.06 -9.23
N GLY A 99 -1.02 -1.25 -8.74
CA GLY A 99 0.29 -1.57 -8.18
C GLY A 99 1.32 -2.02 -9.21
N ASN A 100 1.06 -1.82 -10.51
CA ASN A 100 1.96 -2.26 -11.57
C ASN A 100 3.11 -1.24 -11.73
N ALA A 101 4.30 -1.64 -11.29
CA ALA A 101 5.49 -0.79 -11.35
C ALA A 101 5.88 -0.40 -12.80
N GLY A 102 5.75 -1.31 -13.77
CA GLY A 102 6.08 -0.98 -15.17
C GLY A 102 5.13 0.04 -15.78
N VAL A 103 3.83 -0.02 -15.44
CA VAL A 103 2.88 1.03 -15.87
C VAL A 103 3.23 2.35 -15.22
N MET A 104 3.58 2.34 -13.93
CA MET A 104 3.94 3.56 -13.21
C MET A 104 5.24 4.18 -13.76
N GLU A 105 6.25 3.36 -14.04
CA GLU A 105 7.49 3.76 -14.69
C GLU A 105 7.21 4.41 -16.04
N PHE A 106 6.41 3.75 -16.89
CA PHE A 106 6.01 4.31 -18.17
C PHE A 106 5.37 5.70 -18.01
N LEU A 107 4.46 5.87 -17.05
CA LEU A 107 3.79 7.15 -16.85
C LEU A 107 4.74 8.24 -16.35
N ILE A 108 5.64 7.91 -15.43
CA ILE A 108 6.62 8.86 -14.88
C ILE A 108 7.61 9.32 -15.96
N GLU A 109 8.02 8.42 -16.86
CA GLU A 109 8.98 8.73 -17.91
C GLU A 109 8.36 9.51 -19.09
N ASN A 110 7.08 9.23 -19.39
CA ASN A 110 6.44 9.74 -20.60
C ASN A 110 5.49 10.93 -20.36
N PHE A 111 5.15 11.23 -19.11
CA PHE A 111 4.30 12.36 -18.74
C PHE A 111 4.99 13.30 -17.74
N ASP A 112 4.79 14.60 -17.91
CA ASP A 112 5.27 15.62 -16.97
C ASP A 112 4.36 15.68 -15.74
N LEU A 113 4.62 14.79 -14.77
CA LEU A 113 3.80 14.68 -13.57
C LEU A 113 4.13 15.79 -12.56
N ALA A 114 3.10 16.52 -12.14
CA ALA A 114 3.21 17.47 -11.04
C ALA A 114 3.73 16.80 -9.75
N GLN A 115 4.42 17.57 -8.91
CA GLN A 115 4.95 17.05 -7.64
C GLN A 115 3.86 16.48 -6.73
N SER A 116 2.66 17.09 -6.72
CA SER A 116 1.50 16.60 -5.98
C SER A 116 1.11 15.17 -6.36
N HIS A 117 1.24 14.80 -7.64
CA HIS A 117 0.97 13.43 -8.09
C HIS A 117 2.03 12.45 -7.59
N LYS A 118 3.31 12.81 -7.65
CA LYS A 118 4.42 11.98 -7.11
C LYS A 118 4.25 11.73 -5.60
N ASP A 119 3.84 12.78 -4.88
CA ASP A 119 3.53 12.73 -3.45
C ASP A 119 2.34 11.79 -3.15
N ILE A 120 1.29 11.81 -3.97
CA ILE A 120 0.15 10.88 -3.83
C ILE A 120 0.55 9.44 -4.17
N ILE A 121 1.38 9.24 -5.20
CA ILE A 121 1.85 7.91 -5.63
C ILE A 121 2.63 7.23 -4.51
N ILE A 122 3.64 7.90 -3.92
CA ILE A 122 4.46 7.28 -2.87
C ILE A 122 3.63 6.92 -1.63
N LYS A 123 2.70 7.80 -1.23
CA LYS A 123 1.82 7.57 -0.07
C LYS A 123 0.95 6.33 -0.25
N ASN A 124 0.33 6.17 -1.42
CA ASN A 124 -0.51 5.02 -1.70
C ASN A 124 0.32 3.75 -1.93
N ALA A 125 1.49 3.86 -2.58
CA ALA A 125 2.39 2.73 -2.76
C ALA A 125 2.85 2.14 -1.42
N CYS A 126 3.18 2.97 -0.43
CA CYS A 126 3.52 2.51 0.92
C CYS A 126 2.30 1.87 1.63
N LYS A 127 1.12 2.45 1.47
CA LYS A 127 -0.13 1.95 2.07
C LYS A 127 -0.55 0.58 1.52
N HIS A 128 -0.33 0.37 0.22
CA HIS A 128 -0.74 -0.83 -0.50
C HIS A 128 0.42 -1.82 -0.75
N SER A 129 1.57 -1.60 -0.10
CA SER A 129 2.70 -2.54 -0.15
C SER A 129 3.34 -2.70 -1.53
N TRP A 130 3.33 -1.64 -2.35
CA TRP A 130 3.87 -1.66 -3.72
C TRP A 130 5.35 -1.26 -3.75
N SER A 131 6.24 -2.14 -3.25
CA SER A 131 7.69 -1.86 -3.14
C SER A 131 8.32 -1.41 -4.46
N GLY A 132 7.90 -1.99 -5.59
CA GLY A 132 8.39 -1.61 -6.92
C GLY A 132 8.08 -0.14 -7.27
N ILE A 133 6.87 0.33 -6.93
CA ILE A 133 6.51 1.74 -7.14
C ILE A 133 7.24 2.64 -6.15
N VAL A 134 7.38 2.24 -4.88
CA VAL A 134 8.14 3.02 -3.90
C VAL A 134 9.56 3.28 -4.41
N ARG A 135 10.26 2.26 -4.93
CA ARG A 135 11.60 2.43 -5.52
C ARG A 135 11.64 3.46 -6.63
N LEU A 136 10.64 3.47 -7.51
CA LEU A 136 10.60 4.37 -8.67
C LEU A 136 10.47 5.84 -8.26
N VAL A 137 9.68 6.14 -7.23
CA VAL A 137 9.34 7.52 -6.87
C VAL A 137 10.08 8.06 -5.64
N LEU A 138 10.76 7.22 -4.86
CA LEU A 138 11.35 7.62 -3.58
C LEU A 138 12.33 8.79 -3.72
N ASP A 139 13.24 8.70 -4.68
CA ASP A 139 14.23 9.75 -4.93
C ASP A 139 13.61 11.08 -5.36
N MET A 140 12.40 11.04 -5.93
CA MET A 140 11.66 12.23 -6.35
C MET A 140 10.90 12.90 -5.20
N CYS A 141 10.66 12.17 -4.09
CA CYS A 141 9.83 12.63 -2.98
C CYS A 141 10.60 12.88 -1.68
N LYS A 142 11.84 12.38 -1.55
CA LYS A 142 12.64 12.40 -0.31
C LYS A 142 12.86 13.79 0.33
N HIS A 143 12.77 14.87 -0.45
CA HIS A 143 12.92 16.23 0.05
C HIS A 143 11.67 16.78 0.75
N ASN A 144 10.50 16.16 0.54
CA ASN A 144 9.24 16.58 1.17
C ASN A 144 9.02 15.83 2.48
N LYS A 145 9.40 16.45 3.60
CA LYS A 145 9.37 15.84 4.94
C LYS A 145 8.00 15.32 5.34
N ASN A 146 6.93 16.07 5.06
CA ASN A 146 5.56 15.67 5.42
C ASN A 146 5.14 14.41 4.66
N ILE A 147 5.57 14.29 3.40
CA ILE A 147 5.27 13.12 2.56
C ILE A 147 6.07 11.91 3.02
N MET A 148 7.34 12.08 3.40
CA MET A 148 8.15 11.00 3.95
C MET A 148 7.62 10.51 5.30
N GLU A 149 7.08 11.40 6.13
CA GLU A 149 6.40 11.03 7.36
C GLU A 149 5.14 10.20 7.10
N ASP A 150 4.28 10.63 6.17
CA ASP A 150 3.09 9.86 5.79
C ASP A 150 3.45 8.51 5.14
N ALA A 151 4.49 8.46 4.31
CA ALA A 151 4.99 7.26 3.68
C ALA A 151 5.47 6.25 4.73
N MET A 152 6.27 6.69 5.71
CA MET A 152 6.76 5.85 6.81
C MET A 152 5.62 5.30 7.66
N LYS A 153 4.64 6.14 8.05
CA LYS A 153 3.45 5.71 8.79
C LYS A 153 2.67 4.64 8.01
N ASN A 154 2.46 4.85 6.71
CA ASN A 154 1.73 3.90 5.87
C ASN A 154 2.49 2.57 5.69
N ALA A 155 3.81 2.61 5.53
CA ALA A 155 4.67 1.42 5.40
C ALA A 155 4.67 0.58 6.69
N CYS A 156 4.80 1.22 7.85
CA CYS A 156 4.72 0.53 9.14
C CYS A 156 3.30 0.01 9.37
N ASN A 157 2.26 0.75 8.98
CA ASN A 157 0.90 0.26 9.09
C ASN A 157 0.60 -0.95 8.19
N SER A 158 1.29 -1.09 7.04
CA SER A 158 1.13 -2.22 6.12
C SER A 158 2.00 -3.43 6.45
N GLY A 159 3.01 -3.28 7.31
CA GLY A 159 3.84 -4.39 7.79
C GLY A 159 4.90 -4.87 6.79
N VAL A 160 5.31 -4.02 5.84
CA VAL A 160 6.27 -4.41 4.80
C VAL A 160 7.67 -3.90 5.15
N ASN A 161 8.49 -4.82 5.66
CA ASN A 161 9.88 -4.54 6.06
C ASN A 161 10.70 -3.89 4.94
N GLU A 162 10.61 -4.42 3.72
CA GLU A 162 11.33 -3.92 2.54
C GLU A 162 11.07 -2.42 2.28
N ILE A 163 9.82 -1.97 2.46
CA ILE A 163 9.48 -0.55 2.26
C ILE A 163 10.04 0.30 3.39
N VAL A 164 9.96 -0.17 4.64
CA VAL A 164 10.53 0.55 5.79
C VAL A 164 12.05 0.68 5.63
N GLU A 165 12.74 -0.38 5.24
CA GLU A 165 14.19 -0.35 4.95
C GLU A 165 14.53 0.69 3.90
N MET A 166 13.84 0.68 2.75
CA MET A 166 14.06 1.67 1.70
C MET A 166 13.86 3.10 2.19
N LEU A 167 12.82 3.34 2.99
CA LEU A 167 12.54 4.67 3.55
C LEU A 167 13.62 5.10 4.56
N LEU A 168 14.11 4.20 5.41
CA LEU A 168 15.19 4.49 6.36
C LEU A 168 16.53 4.80 5.67
N ASP A 169 16.80 4.20 4.51
CA ASP A 169 18.03 4.46 3.75
C ASP A 169 18.05 5.85 3.06
N HIS A 170 16.89 6.48 2.86
CA HIS A 170 16.77 7.69 2.03
C HIS A 170 16.25 8.94 2.76
N VAL A 171 15.90 8.81 4.04
CA VAL A 171 15.29 9.91 4.82
C VAL A 171 16.15 10.22 6.03
N ASP A 172 16.51 11.50 6.21
CA ASP A 172 16.95 12.00 7.52
C ASP A 172 15.75 11.92 8.48
N VAL A 173 15.67 10.79 9.19
CA VAL A 173 14.45 10.41 9.89
C VAL A 173 14.12 11.40 11.01
N ASN A 174 13.00 12.09 10.88
CA ASN A 174 12.49 13.01 11.90
C ASN A 174 11.91 12.22 13.07
N PHE A 175 12.23 12.65 14.30
CA PHE A 175 11.75 12.08 15.57
C PHE A 175 10.26 11.68 15.54
N LEU A 176 9.37 12.56 15.04
CA LEU A 176 7.91 12.31 15.10
C LEU A 176 7.44 11.17 14.19
N ALA A 177 8.03 11.06 13.00
CA ALA A 177 7.70 10.00 12.05
C ALA A 177 8.13 8.64 12.59
N VAL A 178 9.34 8.56 13.17
CA VAL A 178 9.87 7.30 13.71
C VAL A 178 9.18 6.89 14.98
N GLN A 179 8.85 7.83 15.87
CA GLN A 179 8.04 7.50 17.05
C GLN A 179 6.69 6.93 16.63
N THR A 180 6.01 7.56 15.67
CA THR A 180 4.73 7.02 15.18
C THR A 180 4.90 5.64 14.53
N ALA A 181 5.98 5.44 13.76
CA ALA A 181 6.33 4.15 13.17
C ALA A 181 6.54 3.06 14.22
N MET A 182 7.31 3.36 15.28
CA MET A 182 7.56 2.46 16.41
C MET A 182 6.24 2.08 17.09
N ILE A 183 5.40 3.07 17.42
CA ILE A 183 4.10 2.83 18.05
C ILE A 183 3.21 1.93 17.20
N ILE A 184 3.05 2.23 15.90
CA ILE A 184 2.20 1.44 14.99
C ILE A 184 2.73 0.00 14.87
N SER A 185 4.04 -0.17 14.74
CA SER A 185 4.67 -1.48 14.57
C SER A 185 4.54 -2.33 15.83
N CYS A 186 4.70 -1.71 17.01
CA CYS A 186 4.47 -2.34 18.30
C CYS A 186 3.02 -2.79 18.47
N GLN A 187 2.07 -1.91 18.17
CA GLN A 187 0.64 -2.23 18.31
C GLN A 187 0.19 -3.38 17.40
N LYS A 188 0.81 -3.51 16.23
CA LYS A 188 0.39 -4.48 15.21
C LYS A 188 1.15 -5.80 15.23
N GLY A 189 2.22 -5.91 16.01
CA GLY A 189 3.03 -7.15 16.03
C GLY A 189 4.09 -7.23 14.96
N TRP A 190 4.53 -6.12 14.38
CA TRP A 190 5.54 -6.13 13.32
C TRP A 190 6.96 -6.18 13.91
N GLU A 191 7.31 -7.33 14.48
CA GLU A 191 8.56 -7.57 15.21
C GLU A 191 9.80 -7.20 14.39
N GLU A 192 9.86 -7.59 13.12
CA GLU A 192 11.01 -7.28 12.26
C GLU A 192 11.12 -5.77 12.00
N ILE A 193 10.00 -5.05 11.88
CA ILE A 193 10.02 -3.58 11.76
C ILE A 193 10.51 -2.95 13.06
N VAL A 194 10.04 -3.43 14.21
CA VAL A 194 10.52 -2.94 15.52
C VAL A 194 12.03 -3.16 15.64
N SER A 195 12.50 -4.36 15.32
CA SER A 195 13.93 -4.70 15.34
C SER A 195 14.74 -3.79 14.41
N LEU A 196 14.28 -3.60 13.17
CA LEU A 196 14.91 -2.70 12.21
C LEU A 196 14.98 -1.25 12.73
N LEU A 197 13.90 -0.74 13.35
CA LEU A 197 13.87 0.60 13.92
C LEU A 197 14.83 0.73 15.11
N LEU A 198 14.90 -0.27 15.99
CA LEU A 198 15.82 -0.31 17.14
C LEU A 198 17.30 -0.34 16.73
N GLU A 199 17.60 -0.96 15.60
CA GLU A 199 18.95 -1.08 15.05
C GLU A 199 19.41 0.16 14.29
N ARG A 200 18.52 0.76 13.49
CA ARG A 200 18.90 1.80 12.52
C ARG A 200 18.59 3.22 12.95
N VAL A 201 17.82 3.42 14.02
CA VAL A 201 17.46 4.75 14.52
C VAL A 201 18.05 4.98 15.90
N ASP A 202 18.41 6.23 16.19
CA ASP A 202 18.84 6.61 17.54
C ASP A 202 17.70 6.36 18.54
N ASN A 203 17.94 5.41 19.44
CA ASN A 203 16.99 5.00 20.46
C ASN A 203 16.60 6.11 21.44
N SER A 204 17.39 7.20 21.52
CA SER A 204 17.00 8.38 22.31
C SER A 204 15.77 9.10 21.75
N LEU A 205 15.41 8.80 20.50
CA LEU A 205 14.23 9.35 19.83
C LEU A 205 12.93 8.63 20.19
N PHE A 206 13.00 7.50 20.90
CA PHE A 206 11.84 6.69 21.22
C PHE A 206 11.30 6.95 22.62
N ASP A 207 9.97 7.14 22.71
CA ASP A 207 9.23 6.91 23.95
C ASP A 207 8.91 5.41 24.05
N PHE A 208 9.83 4.67 24.66
CA PHE A 208 9.69 3.23 24.90
C PHE A 208 8.55 2.89 25.86
N THR A 209 8.15 3.82 26.75
CA THR A 209 7.00 3.59 27.64
C THR A 209 5.71 3.52 26.82
N SER A 210 5.54 4.44 25.87
CA SER A 210 4.39 4.41 24.96
C SER A 210 4.46 3.21 24.00
N ALA A 211 5.64 2.89 23.46
CA ALA A 211 5.82 1.72 22.59
C ALA A 211 5.45 0.40 23.29
N MET A 212 5.93 0.21 24.52
CA MET A 212 5.64 -0.95 25.35
C MET A 212 4.14 -1.07 25.68
N LYS A 213 3.46 0.04 25.99
CA LYS A 213 2.00 0.04 26.22
C LYS A 213 1.23 -0.44 24.98
N GLU A 214 1.63 0.03 23.80
CA GLU A 214 0.96 -0.35 22.56
C GLU A 214 1.28 -1.79 22.15
N ALA A 215 2.50 -2.29 22.40
CA ALA A 215 2.83 -3.72 22.25
C ALA A 215 1.97 -4.60 23.17
N CYS A 216 1.82 -4.22 24.44
CA CYS A 216 0.93 -4.93 25.37
C CYS A 216 -0.53 -4.91 24.89
N ARG A 217 -1.01 -3.76 24.39
CA ARG A 217 -2.36 -3.61 23.86
C ARG A 217 -2.59 -4.44 22.59
N GLY A 218 -1.58 -4.55 21.74
CA GLY A 218 -1.56 -5.43 20.57
C GLY A 218 -1.56 -6.92 20.93
N GLY A 219 -1.06 -7.26 22.11
CA GLY A 219 -0.92 -8.64 22.55
C GLY A 219 0.38 -9.28 22.08
N GLU A 220 1.47 -8.51 21.96
CA GLU A 220 2.69 -8.89 21.22
C GLU A 220 3.87 -9.23 22.15
N PRO A 221 4.00 -10.48 22.63
CA PRO A 221 5.02 -10.88 23.61
C PRO A 221 6.46 -10.70 23.11
N ASP A 222 6.73 -11.04 21.86
CA ASP A 222 8.09 -10.99 21.30
C ASP A 222 8.58 -9.53 21.22
N ILE A 223 7.70 -8.61 20.83
CA ILE A 223 8.00 -7.16 20.86
C ILE A 223 8.19 -6.67 22.30
N VAL A 224 7.35 -7.13 23.24
CA VAL A 224 7.49 -6.78 24.65
C VAL A 224 8.85 -7.21 25.19
N GLU A 225 9.30 -8.42 24.87
CA GLU A 225 10.64 -8.91 25.22
C GLU A 225 11.75 -8.02 24.65
N LEU A 226 11.63 -7.57 23.40
CA LEU A 226 12.56 -6.62 22.78
C LEU A 226 12.60 -5.26 23.49
N LEU A 227 11.47 -4.79 24.02
CA LEU A 227 11.34 -3.45 24.62
C LEU A 227 11.67 -3.39 26.11
N ILE A 228 11.52 -4.49 26.86
CA ILE A 228 11.84 -4.58 28.31
C ILE A 228 13.19 -3.94 28.68
N PRO A 229 14.31 -4.22 28.00
CA PRO A 229 15.59 -3.62 28.36
C PRO A 229 15.71 -2.11 28.06
N LYS A 230 14.76 -1.53 27.31
CA LYS A 230 14.77 -0.13 26.88
C LYS A 230 13.89 0.78 27.74
N VAL A 231 12.93 0.21 28.47
CA VAL A 231 11.96 0.96 29.27
C VAL A 231 12.54 1.35 30.63
N ASP A 232 12.31 2.60 31.06
CA ASP A 232 12.61 2.98 32.45
C ASP A 232 11.59 2.37 33.41
N ARG A 233 12.02 1.30 34.10
CA ARG A 233 11.22 0.55 35.07
C ARG A 233 10.70 1.39 36.24
N ARG A 234 11.28 2.56 36.51
CA ARG A 234 10.80 3.47 37.57
C ARG A 234 9.53 4.21 37.17
N HIS A 235 9.30 4.35 35.86
CA HIS A 235 8.22 5.15 35.31
C HIS A 235 7.19 4.31 34.54
N PHE A 236 7.50 3.05 34.23
CA PHE A 236 6.57 2.12 33.63
C PHE A 236 5.78 1.32 34.67
N ASN A 237 4.45 1.40 34.59
CA ASN A 237 3.57 0.62 35.45
C ASN A 237 3.27 -0.74 34.82
N PHE A 238 4.01 -1.76 35.27
CA PHE A 238 3.84 -3.14 34.80
C PHE A 238 2.51 -3.77 35.23
N ASP A 239 1.94 -3.36 36.37
CA ASP A 239 0.64 -3.87 36.82
C ASP A 239 -0.46 -3.47 35.83
N THR A 240 -0.47 -2.20 35.41
CA THR A 240 -1.38 -1.71 34.37
C THR A 240 -1.15 -2.42 33.03
N ALA A 241 0.10 -2.72 32.69
CA ALA A 241 0.42 -3.45 31.47
C ALA A 241 -0.10 -4.90 31.49
N ILE A 242 -0.01 -5.58 32.64
CA ILE A 242 -0.59 -6.93 32.84
C ILE A 242 -2.11 -6.88 32.81
N GLU A 243 -2.73 -5.90 33.46
CA GLU A 243 -4.18 -5.71 33.38
C GLU A 243 -4.66 -5.52 31.94
N GLU A 244 -3.92 -4.74 31.13
CA GLU A 244 -4.25 -4.56 29.72
C GLU A 244 -4.01 -5.84 28.92
N ALA A 245 -2.90 -6.55 29.15
CA ALA A 245 -2.61 -7.85 28.53
C ALA A 245 -3.69 -8.91 28.82
N CYS A 246 -4.23 -8.93 30.04
CA CYS A 246 -5.34 -9.81 30.41
C CYS A 246 -6.65 -9.45 29.69
N LYS A 247 -6.86 -8.17 29.33
CA LYS A 247 -8.04 -7.71 28.56
C LYS A 247 -7.87 -7.90 27.06
N SER A 248 -6.65 -7.73 26.54
CA SER A 248 -6.34 -7.87 25.12
C SER A 248 -6.13 -9.34 24.76
N HIS A 249 -7.10 -9.95 24.10
CA HIS A 249 -6.95 -11.23 23.39
C HIS A 249 -6.38 -12.44 24.20
N LEU A 250 -6.36 -12.40 25.54
CA LEU A 250 -5.88 -13.47 26.42
C LEU A 250 -4.54 -14.09 25.95
N ASN A 251 -3.54 -13.27 25.63
CA ASN A 251 -2.23 -13.79 25.28
C ASN A 251 -1.47 -14.22 26.56
N GLU A 252 -1.60 -15.50 26.92
CA GLU A 252 -0.93 -16.11 28.07
C GLU A 252 0.60 -15.89 28.02
N ASN A 253 1.20 -15.94 26.83
CA ASN A 253 2.64 -15.70 26.66
C ASN A 253 3.02 -14.25 26.99
N LEU A 254 2.17 -13.27 26.64
CA LEU A 254 2.41 -11.87 27.00
C LEU A 254 2.35 -11.68 28.52
N VAL A 255 1.34 -12.25 29.17
CA VAL A 255 1.21 -12.20 30.62
C VAL A 255 2.42 -12.87 31.29
N LEU A 256 2.85 -14.03 30.80
CA LEU A 256 4.04 -14.73 31.30
C LEU A 256 5.32 -13.90 31.10
N THR A 257 5.50 -13.28 29.93
CA THR A 257 6.66 -12.42 29.64
C THR A 257 6.74 -11.26 30.62
N LEU A 258 5.63 -10.55 30.81
CA LEU A 258 5.56 -9.45 31.79
C LEU A 258 5.80 -9.93 33.23
N LEU A 259 5.26 -11.08 33.63
CA LEU A 259 5.42 -11.63 34.98
C LEU A 259 6.84 -12.12 35.27
N CYS A 260 7.48 -12.78 34.31
CA CYS A 260 8.85 -13.27 34.43
C CYS A 260 9.82 -12.12 34.77
N ASP A 261 9.57 -10.94 34.20
CA ASP A 261 10.39 -9.76 34.47
C ASP A 261 10.03 -9.00 35.75
N ILE A 262 8.86 -9.20 36.35
CA ILE A 262 8.42 -8.49 37.57
C ILE A 262 8.92 -9.15 38.87
N ASN A 263 9.52 -10.35 38.79
CA ASN A 263 9.81 -11.23 39.92
C ASN A 263 9.99 -10.54 41.29
N HIS A 264 8.94 -10.66 42.13
CA HIS A 264 8.70 -10.17 43.50
C HIS A 264 7.72 -8.99 43.71
N SER A 265 6.46 -9.10 43.28
CA SER A 265 5.30 -8.66 44.12
C SER A 265 3.94 -9.05 43.53
N THR A 266 3.24 -9.96 44.21
CA THR A 266 1.77 -10.02 44.38
C THR A 266 0.87 -9.62 43.21
N ILE A 267 0.70 -10.48 42.20
CA ILE A 267 -0.41 -10.38 41.23
C ILE A 267 -1.25 -11.66 41.31
N ASP A 268 -2.54 -11.53 41.63
CA ASP A 268 -3.50 -12.64 41.65
C ASP A 268 -4.03 -12.90 40.23
N ILE A 269 -3.25 -13.66 39.46
CA ILE A 269 -3.55 -14.05 38.08
C ILE A 269 -4.87 -14.84 37.99
N GLU A 270 -5.20 -15.64 39.02
CA GLU A 270 -6.43 -16.43 39.04
C GLU A 270 -7.70 -15.58 39.19
N GLY A 271 -7.64 -14.48 39.95
CA GLY A 271 -8.76 -13.55 40.12
C GLY A 271 -9.13 -12.85 38.81
N MET A 272 -8.12 -12.39 38.06
CA MET A 272 -8.29 -11.64 36.81
C MET A 272 -8.86 -12.53 35.68
N TYR A 273 -8.38 -13.77 35.58
CA TYR A 273 -8.93 -14.76 34.62
C TYR A 273 -10.42 -15.08 34.88
N LYS A 274 -10.84 -15.14 36.16
CA LYS A 274 -12.22 -15.48 36.54
C LYS A 274 -13.23 -14.35 36.27
N GLU A 275 -12.78 -13.09 36.22
CA GLU A 275 -13.66 -11.95 35.91
C GLU A 275 -13.93 -11.81 34.41
N HIS A 276 -12.95 -12.14 33.55
CA HIS A 276 -13.13 -12.07 32.10
C HIS A 276 -14.06 -13.17 31.56
N VAL A 277 -13.93 -14.42 32.06
CA VAL A 277 -14.84 -15.53 31.69
C VAL A 277 -16.31 -15.24 32.07
N LYS A 278 -16.55 -14.34 33.03
CA LYS A 278 -17.91 -13.88 33.38
C LYS A 278 -18.46 -12.77 32.47
N MET A 279 -17.61 -12.09 31.69
CA MET A 279 -18.03 -11.01 30.79
C MET A 279 -18.37 -11.51 29.38
N ASP A 280 -17.87 -12.69 28.98
CA ASP A 280 -18.11 -13.32 27.67
C ASP A 280 -19.15 -14.46 27.68
N GLY A 281 -19.89 -14.63 28.79
CA GLY A 281 -20.99 -15.61 28.93
C GLY A 281 -22.35 -14.93 29.11
#